data_AF-A0A350XXW6-F1
#
_entry.id   AF-A0A350XXW6-F1
#
_cell.length_a   1.000
_cell.length_b   1.000
_cell.length_c   1.000
_cell.angle_alpha   90.00
_cell.angle_beta   90.00
_cell.angle_gamma   90.00
#
_symmetry.space_group_name_H-M   'P 1'
#
loop_
_entity.id
_entity.type
_entity.pdbx_description
1 polymer ?
#
loop_
_entity_poly.entity_id
_entity_poly.type
_entity_poly.pdbx_seq_one_letter_code
_entity_poly.pdbx_strand_id
1 'polypeptide(L)'
;MTNVSPVARGSRTRMSFGKIKEVMEMPNLIEVQKDSYGWFLNTGLKEVFRDIADITDYTGNWVLKFVDYRMDDKPKYSIRECKERDASYSAPMRVKVRLLNKETGV
;
A
#
# COMPACT_ATOMS: atom_id res chain seq x y z
N MET A 1 -47.43 19.34 -4.05
CA MET A 1 -46.72 18.79 -5.22
C MET A 1 -45.39 18.23 -4.76
N THR A 2 -45.08 16.98 -5.09
CA THR A 2 -43.75 16.40 -4.85
C THR A 2 -42.75 17.08 -5.78
N ASN A 3 -41.75 17.77 -5.24
CA ASN A 3 -40.64 18.28 -6.05
C ASN A 3 -39.87 17.09 -6.63
N VAL A 4 -39.97 16.91 -7.94
CA VAL A 4 -39.29 15.85 -8.69
C VAL A 4 -38.05 16.46 -9.33
N SER A 5 -36.88 15.90 -9.07
CA SER A 5 -35.61 16.39 -9.60
C SER A 5 -34.97 15.34 -10.53
N PRO A 6 -34.57 15.69 -11.77
CA PRO A 6 -33.84 14.78 -12.64
C PRO A 6 -32.41 14.56 -12.12
N VAL A 7 -31.98 13.32 -11.98
CA VAL A 7 -30.63 12.92 -11.56
C VAL A 7 -30.00 12.05 -12.63
N ALA A 8 -28.90 12.50 -13.21
CA ALA A 8 -28.12 11.71 -14.17
C ALA A 8 -27.34 10.61 -13.43
N ARG A 9 -27.50 9.35 -13.85
CA ARG A 9 -26.76 8.18 -13.34
C ARG A 9 -26.23 7.39 -14.53
N GLY A 10 -24.95 7.56 -14.83
CA GLY A 10 -24.32 6.93 -16.00
C GLY A 10 -24.98 7.40 -17.30
N SER A 11 -25.42 6.47 -18.15
CA SER A 11 -26.05 6.77 -19.44
C SER A 11 -27.55 7.12 -19.36
N ARG A 12 -28.16 7.16 -18.17
CA ARG A 12 -29.60 7.38 -18.00
C ARG A 12 -29.91 8.46 -16.97
N THR A 13 -31.01 9.18 -17.20
CA THR A 13 -31.58 10.15 -16.26
C THR A 13 -32.71 9.50 -15.47
N ARG A 14 -32.63 9.55 -14.14
CA ARG A 14 -33.65 9.04 -13.21
C ARG A 14 -34.29 10.19 -12.45
N MET A 15 -35.62 10.20 -12.36
CA MET A 15 -36.35 11.16 -11.54
C MET A 15 -36.25 10.79 -10.06
N SER A 16 -35.77 11.73 -9.24
CA SER A 16 -35.68 11.61 -7.78
C SER A 16 -36.84 12.36 -7.11
N PHE A 17 -37.47 11.72 -6.13
CA PHE A 17 -38.56 12.28 -5.32
C PHE A 17 -38.10 12.59 -3.88
N GLY A 18 -36.79 12.53 -3.62
CA GLY A 18 -36.21 12.84 -2.32
C GLY A 18 -36.42 14.31 -1.95
N LYS A 19 -36.88 14.55 -0.72
CA LYS A 19 -37.13 15.92 -0.21
C LYS A 19 -35.88 16.57 0.40
N ILE A 20 -34.93 15.74 0.83
CA ILE A 20 -33.67 16.17 1.46
C ILE A 20 -32.59 16.20 0.39
N LYS A 21 -31.83 17.30 0.34
CA LYS A 21 -30.69 17.44 -0.56
C LYS A 21 -29.47 16.70 0.00
N GLU A 22 -28.80 15.91 -0.83
CA GLU A 22 -27.46 15.39 -0.49
C GLU A 22 -26.50 16.56 -0.29
N VAL A 23 -25.88 16.61 0.89
CA VAL A 23 -24.95 17.69 1.28
C VAL A 23 -23.49 17.39 0.92
N MET A 24 -23.20 16.13 0.60
CA MET A 24 -21.88 15.66 0.19
C MET A 24 -22.01 14.59 -0.89
N GLU A 25 -20.96 14.46 -1.69
CA GLU A 25 -20.87 13.41 -2.69
C GLU A 25 -20.50 12.06 -2.05
N MET A 26 -20.82 10.98 -2.75
CA MET A 26 -20.43 9.64 -2.34
C MET A 26 -18.90 9.51 -2.42
N PRO A 27 -18.20 9.14 -1.34
CA PRO A 27 -16.77 8.92 -1.38
C PRO A 27 -16.42 7.69 -2.22
N ASN A 28 -15.13 7.50 -2.47
CA ASN A 28 -14.66 6.33 -3.17
C ASN A 28 -14.76 5.10 -2.24
N LEU A 29 -15.74 4.22 -2.48
CA LEU A 29 -16.02 3.09 -1.60
C LEU A 29 -14.88 2.06 -1.46
N ILE A 30 -13.87 2.13 -2.33
CA ILE A 30 -12.66 1.28 -2.24
C ILE A 30 -11.42 2.06 -1.76
N GLU A 31 -11.58 3.31 -1.31
CA GLU A 31 -10.48 4.16 -0.84
C GLU A 31 -9.74 3.54 0.33
N VAL A 32 -10.48 3.01 1.32
CA VAL A 32 -9.91 2.40 2.53
C VAL A 32 -8.87 1.32 2.20
N GLN A 33 -9.14 0.50 1.17
CA GLN A 33 -8.22 -0.57 0.74
C GLN A 33 -6.95 0.00 0.10
N LYS A 34 -7.10 1.02 -0.74
CA LYS A 34 -5.97 1.68 -1.42
C LYS A 34 -5.11 2.46 -0.41
N ASP A 35 -5.75 3.20 0.47
CA ASP A 35 -5.11 4.07 1.44
C ASP A 35 -4.39 3.26 2.52
N SER A 36 -5.02 2.17 2.99
CA SER A 36 -4.37 1.25 3.95
C SER A 36 -3.11 0.63 3.36
N TYR A 37 -3.17 0.12 2.12
CA TYR A 37 -1.99 -0.46 1.47
C TYR A 37 -0.92 0.58 1.13
N GLY A 38 -1.34 1.79 0.71
CA GLY A 38 -0.44 2.91 0.48
C GLY A 38 0.28 3.36 1.75
N TRP A 39 -0.43 3.43 2.87
CA TRP A 39 0.17 3.71 4.18
C TRP A 39 1.14 2.60 4.59
N PHE A 40 0.78 1.33 4.41
CA PHE A 40 1.64 0.19 4.73
C PHE A 40 2.96 0.25 3.95
N LEU A 41 2.90 0.53 2.65
CA LEU A 41 4.10 0.60 1.80
C LEU A 41 4.99 1.80 2.12
N ASN A 42 4.43 2.94 2.50
CA ASN A 42 5.19 4.19 2.69
C ASN A 42 5.70 4.38 4.13
N THR A 43 4.92 3.93 5.11
CA THR A 43 5.15 4.18 6.54
C THR A 43 5.30 2.88 7.31
N GLY A 44 4.34 1.96 7.19
CA GLY A 44 4.31 0.73 7.99
C GLY A 44 5.57 -0.12 7.84
N LEU A 45 6.04 -0.35 6.61
CA LEU A 45 7.29 -1.10 6.36
C LEU A 45 8.52 -0.43 6.99
N LYS A 46 8.62 0.90 6.88
CA LYS A 46 9.74 1.66 7.48
C LYS A 46 9.75 1.54 8.99
N GLU A 47 8.58 1.56 9.63
CA GLU A 47 8.46 1.43 11.08
C GLU A 47 8.89 0.03 11.55
N VAL A 48 8.39 -1.02 10.89
CA VAL A 48 8.76 -2.41 11.19
C VAL A 48 10.26 -2.63 11.03
N PHE A 49 10.85 -2.14 9.93
CA PHE A 49 12.29 -2.29 9.72
C PHE A 49 13.15 -1.48 10.70
N ARG A 50 12.63 -0.36 11.23
CA ARG A 50 13.32 0.43 12.26
C ARG A 50 13.34 -0.30 13.60
N ASP A 51 12.28 -1.04 13.91
CA ASP A 51 12.16 -1.79 15.16
C ASP A 51 13.16 -2.97 15.23
N ILE A 52 13.31 -3.69 14.12
CA ILE A 52 14.26 -4.82 14.00
C ILE A 52 15.67 -4.39 13.57
N ALA A 53 15.98 -3.09 13.57
CA ALA A 53 17.10 -2.55 12.81
C ALA A 53 18.47 -3.09 13.21
N ASP A 54 18.68 -3.42 14.49
CA ASP A 54 19.97 -3.85 15.02
C ASP A 54 19.90 -5.31 15.51
N ILE A 55 20.28 -6.24 14.63
CA ILE A 55 20.39 -7.66 15.00
C ILE A 55 21.83 -7.94 15.42
N THR A 56 22.04 -8.33 16.67
CA THR A 56 23.37 -8.62 17.23
C THR A 56 23.59 -10.13 17.34
N ASP A 57 24.78 -10.60 16.96
CA ASP A 57 25.20 -12.00 17.13
C ASP A 57 25.38 -12.39 18.61
N TYR A 58 25.34 -13.68 18.94
CA TYR A 58 25.48 -14.18 20.32
C TYR A 58 26.81 -13.80 20.97
N THR A 59 27.88 -13.65 20.18
CA THR A 59 29.20 -13.20 20.66
C THR A 59 29.26 -11.71 20.96
N GLY A 60 28.29 -10.94 20.45
CA GLY A 60 28.26 -9.49 20.57
C GLY A 60 29.17 -8.76 19.59
N ASN A 61 29.96 -9.45 18.74
CA ASN A 61 30.96 -8.84 17.86
C ASN A 61 30.40 -8.30 16.54
N TRP A 62 29.32 -8.88 16.04
CA TRP A 62 28.71 -8.50 14.77
C TRP A 62 27.33 -7.87 14.98
N VAL A 63 27.04 -6.80 14.24
CA VAL A 63 25.72 -6.16 14.20
C VAL A 63 25.26 -6.02 12.76
N LEU A 64 24.12 -6.61 12.43
CA LEU A 64 23.44 -6.38 11.16
C LEU A 64 22.49 -5.18 11.33
N LYS A 65 22.79 -4.10 10.61
CA LYS A 65 21.97 -2.89 10.56
C LYS A 65 21.12 -2.82 9.31
N PHE A 66 19.83 -2.59 9.47
CA PHE A 66 18.96 -2.20 8.37
C PHE A 66 19.25 -0.75 7.95
N VAL A 67 19.45 -0.50 6.65
CA VAL A 67 19.71 0.85 6.11
C VAL A 67 18.48 1.38 5.38
N ASP A 68 17.97 0.61 4.41
CA ASP A 68 16.84 1.04 3.58
C ASP A 68 16.20 -0.16 2.85
N TYR A 69 15.03 0.03 2.25
CA TYR A 69 14.43 -0.92 1.31
C TYR A 69 13.94 -0.22 0.05
N ARG A 70 13.82 -0.98 -1.03
CA ARG A 70 13.17 -0.57 -2.27
C ARG A 70 12.27 -1.67 -2.79
N MET A 71 11.13 -1.28 -3.33
CA MET A 71 10.30 -2.14 -4.17
C MET A 71 10.65 -1.88 -5.63
N ASP A 72 10.61 -2.91 -6.46
CA ASP A 72 10.75 -2.72 -7.90
C ASP A 72 9.50 -2.04 -8.46
N ASP A 73 9.68 -1.05 -9.36
CA ASP A 73 8.60 -0.24 -9.91
C ASP A 73 7.57 -1.05 -10.72
N LYS A 74 7.98 -2.21 -11.22
CA LYS A 74 7.17 -3.07 -12.08
C LYS A 74 7.11 -4.48 -11.52
N PRO A 75 5.89 -5.01 -11.32
CA PRO A 75 5.68 -6.43 -11.08
C PRO A 75 6.22 -7.29 -12.22
N LYS A 76 6.54 -8.54 -11.90
CA LYS A 76 7.16 -9.47 -12.87
C LYS A 76 6.25 -9.76 -14.07
N TYR A 77 4.94 -9.73 -13.87
CA TYR A 77 3.92 -10.01 -14.88
C TYR A 77 2.79 -8.99 -14.77
N SER A 78 2.06 -8.80 -15.87
CA SER A 78 0.81 -8.03 -15.85
C SER A 78 -0.30 -8.77 -15.09
N ILE A 79 -1.34 -8.04 -14.67
CA ILE A 79 -2.50 -8.63 -14.00
C ILE A 79 -3.16 -9.72 -14.86
N ARG A 80 -3.18 -9.53 -16.19
CA ARG A 80 -3.78 -10.50 -17.12
C ARG A 80 -2.97 -11.79 -17.17
N GLU A 81 -1.65 -11.70 -17.33
CA GLU A 81 -0.76 -12.86 -17.36
C GLU A 81 -0.80 -13.62 -16.02
N CYS A 82 -0.86 -12.91 -14.89
CA CYS A 82 -1.03 -13.54 -13.58
C CYS A 82 -2.32 -14.37 -13.50
N LYS A 83 -3.43 -13.84 -14.02
CA LYS A 83 -4.72 -14.56 -14.06
C LYS A 83 -4.71 -15.75 -15.01
N GLU A 84 -4.04 -15.64 -16.15
CA GLU A 84 -3.98 -16.71 -17.16
C GLU A 84 -3.06 -17.87 -16.74
N ARG A 85 -2.04 -17.59 -15.92
CA ARG A 85 -1.00 -18.55 -15.50
C ARG A 85 -1.13 -19.00 -14.05
N ASP A 86 -2.23 -18.66 -13.37
CA ASP A 86 -2.43 -18.85 -11.93
C ASP A 86 -1.22 -18.39 -11.08
N ALA A 87 -0.59 -17.30 -11.50
CA ALA A 87 0.59 -16.73 -10.85
C ALA A 87 0.21 -15.57 -9.94
N SER A 88 1.00 -15.34 -8.89
CA SER A 88 0.81 -14.20 -7.99
C SER A 88 1.30 -12.89 -8.62
N TYR A 89 0.50 -11.84 -8.51
CA TYR A 89 0.90 -10.48 -8.90
C TYR A 89 1.73 -9.85 -7.79
N SER A 90 3.05 -9.82 -7.96
CA SER A 90 3.99 -9.34 -6.95
C SER A 90 5.13 -8.52 -7.55
N ALA A 91 5.62 -7.57 -6.75
CA ALA A 91 6.84 -6.82 -7.00
C ALA A 91 7.93 -7.27 -6.00
N PRO A 92 9.15 -7.57 -6.45
CA PRO A 92 10.26 -7.87 -5.55
C PRO A 92 10.57 -6.72 -4.60
N MET A 93 10.76 -7.03 -3.32
CA MET A 93 11.33 -6.13 -2.32
C MET A 93 12.82 -6.43 -2.14
N ARG A 94 13.67 -5.41 -2.20
CA ARG A 94 15.10 -5.52 -1.92
C ARG A 94 15.47 -4.65 -0.73
N VAL A 95 16.23 -5.22 0.20
CA VAL A 95 16.69 -4.54 1.40
C VAL A 95 18.18 -4.25 1.30
N LYS A 96 18.59 -3.06 1.75
CA LYS A 96 19.97 -2.67 1.94
C LYS A 96 20.32 -2.83 3.41
N VAL A 97 21.27 -3.70 3.69
CA VAL A 97 21.80 -3.94 5.04
C VAL A 97 23.27 -3.54 5.12
N ARG A 98 23.73 -3.20 6.33
CA ARG A 98 25.15 -3.00 6.65
C ARG A 98 25.52 -3.97 7.77
N LEU A 99 26.55 -4.75 7.55
CA LEU A 99 27.16 -5.55 8.61
C LEU A 99 28.28 -4.73 9.24
N LEU A 100 28.27 -4.60 10.56
CA LEU A 100 29.28 -3.89 11.34
C LEU A 100 30.03 -4.88 12.22
N ASN A 101 31.36 -4.76 12.27
CA ASN A 101 32.18 -5.44 13.26
C ASN A 101 32.54 -4.48 14.38
N LYS A 102 32.12 -4.81 15.62
CA LYS A 102 32.39 -4.02 16.82
C LYS A 102 33.85 -4.04 17.25
N GLU A 103 34.62 -5.05 16.86
CA GLU A 103 36.06 -5.14 17.21
C GLU A 103 36.91 -4.21 16.33
N THR A 104 36.62 -4.16 15.03
CA THR A 104 37.40 -3.35 14.08
C THR A 104 36.81 -1.95 13.85
N GLY A 105 35.57 -1.70 14.29
CA GLY A 105 34.88 -0.42 14.08
C GLY A 105 34.55 -0.12 12.61
N VAL A 106 34.72 -1.11 11.73
CA VAL A 106 34.41 -1.08 10.29
C VAL A 106 33.19 -1.95 10.02
#